data_AF-A0A970T7H4-F1
#
_entry.id   AF-A0A970T7H4-F1
#
_cell.length_a   1.000
_cell.length_b   1.000
_cell.length_c   1.000
_cell.angle_alpha   90.00
_cell.angle_beta   90.00
_cell.angle_gamma   90.00
#
_symmetry.space_group_name_H-M   'P 1'
#
loop_
_entity.id
_entity.type
_entity.pdbx_description
1 polymer ?
#
loop_
_entity_poly.entity_id
_entity_poly.type
_entity_poly.pdbx_seq_one_letter_code
_entity_poly.pdbx_strand_id
1 'polypeptide(L)'
;MKTSRIILVALAAIAAVACGPKVSETTRVKVVFEGEAPEAVKLSLPAAAIDQTVPVKDGKFQVELPTSKTGFASLQADNMRIEFISDGTPLTISISADKRVSFVSKYPELSLNHRHEIFKQAQADHRNQSEARLDSIQNAGGDSEALNKFYEEYRTFTKSFLLNAIHDNNDNVICLRAIDRLALFVTDVQLDSVLNTLSPEIASLSSVARLKINLENRIQEADSAKAAQPAQ
;
A
#
# COMPACT_ATOMS: atom_id res chain seq x y z
N MET A 1 21.71 20.72 -6.17
CA MET A 1 20.48 20.42 -5.41
C MET A 1 20.63 21.02 -4.02
N LYS A 2 19.72 21.91 -3.61
CA LYS A 2 19.74 22.51 -2.26
C LYS A 2 19.51 21.40 -1.25
N THR A 3 20.51 21.14 -0.41
CA THR A 3 20.37 20.36 0.83
C THR A 3 19.46 21.14 1.78
N SER A 4 18.15 20.96 1.62
CA SER A 4 17.18 21.40 2.62
C SER A 4 17.50 20.63 3.90
N ARG A 5 18.03 21.34 4.91
CA ARG A 5 18.20 20.83 6.26
C ARG A 5 16.79 20.56 6.81
N ILE A 6 16.31 19.32 6.68
CA ILE A 6 15.04 18.88 7.25
C ILE A 6 15.26 18.76 8.76
N ILE A 7 14.69 19.69 9.52
CA ILE A 7 14.69 19.65 10.98
C ILE A 7 13.54 18.73 11.41
N LEU A 8 13.85 17.46 11.69
CA LEU A 8 12.93 16.52 12.34
C LEU A 8 12.91 16.81 13.85
N VAL A 9 11.89 17.52 14.32
CA VAL A 9 11.71 17.76 15.76
C VAL A 9 10.83 16.67 16.35
N ALA A 10 11.41 15.80 17.18
CA ALA A 10 10.65 14.99 18.13
C ALA A 10 10.07 15.93 19.20
N LEU A 11 8.88 16.48 18.94
CA LEU A 11 8.23 17.40 19.87
C LEU A 11 7.72 16.61 21.09
N ALA A 12 8.26 16.93 22.27
CA ALA A 12 7.55 16.66 23.52
C ALA A 12 6.17 17.35 23.42
N ALA A 13 5.09 16.61 23.67
CA ALA A 13 3.72 16.98 23.32
C ALA A 13 3.38 18.45 23.63
N ILE A 14 3.37 19.30 22.59
CA ILE A 14 2.80 20.64 22.66
C ILE A 14 1.41 20.54 22.02
N ALA A 15 0.38 20.64 22.86
CA ALA A 15 -0.99 20.82 22.40
C ALA A 15 -1.10 22.21 21.76
N ALA A 16 -0.97 22.31 20.43
CA ALA A 16 -1.44 23.46 19.69
C ALA A 16 -1.58 23.19 18.18
N VAL A 17 -2.55 23.92 17.62
CA VAL A 17 -2.82 24.24 16.22
C VAL A 17 -3.86 23.34 15.53
N ALA A 18 -5.13 23.65 15.84
CA ALA A 18 -6.29 23.19 15.07
C ALA A 18 -6.39 23.81 13.66
N CYS A 19 -5.54 24.80 13.31
CA CYS A 19 -5.62 25.60 12.07
C CYS A 19 -4.47 25.37 11.07
N GLY A 20 -3.82 24.21 11.07
CA GLY A 20 -2.91 23.83 9.97
C GLY A 20 -3.67 23.52 8.68
N PRO A 21 -3.03 23.64 7.49
CA PRO A 21 -3.65 23.25 6.23
C PRO A 21 -4.09 21.77 6.29
N LYS A 22 -5.13 21.41 5.52
CA LYS A 22 -5.66 20.03 5.53
C LYS A 22 -4.65 18.99 5.04
N VAL A 23 -3.82 19.41 4.08
CA VAL A 23 -2.68 18.67 3.53
C VAL A 23 -1.48 19.60 3.59
N SER A 24 -0.34 19.12 4.08
CA SER A 24 0.93 19.87 4.16
C SER A 24 2.08 19.14 3.48
N GLU A 25 3.20 19.85 3.33
CA GLU A 25 4.51 19.28 2.91
C GLU A 25 5.08 18.29 3.93
N THR A 26 4.49 18.22 5.13
CA THR A 26 4.81 17.22 6.15
C THR A 26 3.54 16.51 6.64
N THR A 27 3.68 15.24 7.00
CA THR A 27 2.69 14.45 7.72
C THR A 27 3.05 14.46 9.20
N ARG A 28 2.16 15.00 10.03
CA ARG A 28 2.29 14.87 11.48
C ARG A 28 1.71 13.52 11.90
N VAL A 29 2.56 12.65 12.46
CA VAL A 29 2.20 11.31 12.91
C VAL A 29 2.29 11.26 14.42
N LYS A 30 1.15 11.01 15.07
CA LYS A 30 1.06 10.72 16.50
C LYS A 30 0.90 9.22 16.67
N VAL A 31 1.70 8.61 17.53
CA VAL A 31 1.59 7.19 17.87
C VAL A 31 1.28 7.02 19.34
N VAL A 32 0.31 6.17 19.65
CA VAL A 32 -0.14 5.87 21.01
C VAL A 32 -0.18 4.36 21.21
N PHE A 33 0.49 3.88 22.25
CA PHE A 33 0.41 2.51 22.76
C PHE A 33 -0.57 2.51 23.95
N GLU A 34 -1.62 1.71 23.87
CA GLU A 34 -2.63 1.59 24.92
C GLU A 34 -2.28 0.51 25.96
N GLY A 35 -1.31 -0.35 25.64
CA GLY A 35 -0.75 -1.37 26.53
C GLY A 35 0.73 -1.13 26.84
N GLU A 36 1.49 -2.21 26.99
CA GLU A 36 2.94 -2.13 27.14
C GLU A 36 3.57 -1.48 25.90
N ALA A 37 4.42 -0.48 26.12
CA ALA A 37 5.08 0.28 25.07
C ALA A 37 6.59 -0.01 25.07
N PRO A 38 7.21 -0.21 23.91
CA PRO A 38 8.66 -0.34 23.83
C PRO A 38 9.33 0.99 24.22
N GLU A 39 10.57 0.95 24.69
CA GLU A 39 11.32 2.18 25.02
C GLU A 39 11.59 3.06 23.79
N ALA A 40 11.72 2.43 22.62
CA ALA A 40 11.95 3.10 21.36
C ALA A 40 11.41 2.27 20.19
N VAL A 41 11.15 2.94 19.07
CA VAL A 41 10.76 2.32 17.81
C VAL A 41 11.71 2.72 16.69
N LYS A 42 11.89 1.85 15.70
CA LYS A 42 12.56 2.24 14.45
C LYS A 42 11.53 2.82 13.49
N LEU A 43 11.81 4.01 12.98
CA LEU A 43 10.99 4.70 11.99
C LEU A 43 11.79 4.84 10.70
N SER A 44 11.24 4.35 9.59
CA SER A 44 11.84 4.52 8.27
C SER A 44 10.88 5.14 7.27
N LEU A 45 11.41 6.01 6.41
CA LEU A 45 10.77 6.51 5.20
C LEU A 45 11.83 6.49 4.09
N PRO A 46 11.98 5.38 3.35
CA PRO A 46 13.04 5.21 2.36
C PRO A 46 13.02 6.28 1.27
N ALA A 47 11.83 6.72 0.84
CA ALA A 47 11.66 7.76 -0.18
C ALA A 47 12.29 9.11 0.21
N ALA A 48 12.52 9.34 1.50
CA ALA A 48 13.18 10.53 2.03
C ALA A 48 14.52 10.22 2.72
N ALA A 49 15.07 9.00 2.54
CA ALA A 49 16.28 8.52 3.21
C ALA A 49 16.24 8.66 4.74
N ILE A 50 15.06 8.47 5.34
CA ILE A 50 14.89 8.49 6.80
C ILE A 50 14.97 7.05 7.31
N ASP A 51 15.86 6.83 8.29
CA ASP A 51 15.94 5.63 9.12
C ASP A 51 16.45 6.04 10.50
N GLN A 52 15.57 6.07 11.49
CA GLN A 52 15.88 6.62 12.81
C GLN A 52 15.23 5.82 13.94
N THR A 53 15.82 5.90 15.12
CA THR A 53 15.23 5.38 16.36
C THR A 53 14.53 6.51 17.09
N VAL A 54 13.24 6.35 17.38
CA VAL A 54 12.41 7.35 18.05
C VAL A 54 12.10 6.86 19.47
N PRO A 55 12.46 7.62 20.52
CA PRO A 55 12.13 7.24 21.89
C PRO A 55 10.62 7.35 22.13
N VAL A 56 10.06 6.39 22.85
CA VAL A 56 8.68 6.41 23.32
C VAL A 56 8.69 6.90 24.77
N LYS A 57 7.84 7.87 25.09
CA LYS A 57 7.71 8.41 26.45
C LYS A 57 6.25 8.34 26.85
N ASP A 58 5.98 7.74 28.01
CA ASP A 58 4.62 7.54 28.53
C ASP A 58 3.69 6.89 27.49
N GLY A 59 4.18 5.85 26.81
CA GLY A 59 3.43 5.10 25.81
C GLY A 59 3.09 5.87 24.53
N LYS A 60 3.74 7.00 24.25
CA LYS A 60 3.44 7.82 23.06
C LYS A 60 4.68 8.50 22.48
N PHE A 61 4.58 8.89 21.22
CA PHE A 61 5.50 9.82 20.59
C PHE A 61 4.84 10.53 19.41
N GLN A 62 5.49 11.59 18.91
CA GLN A 62 5.07 12.32 17.73
C GLN A 62 6.27 12.63 16.83
N VAL A 63 6.07 12.52 15.53
CA VAL A 63 7.05 12.87 14.50
C VAL A 63 6.39 13.67 13.38
N GLU A 64 7.17 14.47 12.67
CA GLU A 64 6.77 15.11 11.42
C GLU A 64 7.64 14.56 10.30
N LEU A 65 7.03 13.93 9.31
CA LEU A 65 7.71 13.32 8.18
C LEU A 65 7.45 14.15 6.91
N PRO A 66 8.41 14.28 5.99
CA PRO A 66 8.14 14.88 4.69
C PRO A 66 7.06 14.07 3.96
N THR A 67 6.18 14.76 3.24
CA THR A 67 5.13 14.13 2.46
C THR A 67 5.75 13.31 1.31
N SER A 68 5.35 12.06 1.22
CA SER A 68 5.71 11.13 0.16
C SER A 68 4.55 10.17 -0.07
N LYS A 69 3.94 10.28 -1.25
CA LYS A 69 2.85 9.41 -1.70
C LYS A 69 3.35 8.16 -2.42
N THR A 70 4.64 8.10 -2.77
CA THR A 70 5.23 7.09 -3.64
C THR A 70 5.78 5.87 -2.88
N GLY A 71 5.75 5.90 -1.55
CA GLY A 71 6.22 4.80 -0.71
C GLY A 71 5.53 4.76 0.65
N PHE A 72 5.65 3.61 1.31
CA PHE A 72 5.24 3.47 2.70
C PHE A 72 6.38 3.90 3.63
N ALA A 73 6.04 4.70 4.64
CA ALA A 73 6.81 4.77 5.86
C ALA A 73 6.53 3.50 6.69
N SER A 74 7.50 3.09 7.52
CA SER A 74 7.29 1.99 8.44
C SER A 74 7.78 2.31 9.85
N LEU A 75 7.01 1.83 10.82
CA LEU A 75 7.34 1.84 12.24
C LEU A 75 7.54 0.39 12.67
N GLN A 76 8.71 0.09 13.21
CA GLN A 76 9.02 -1.20 13.79
C GLN A 76 9.14 -1.08 15.31
N ALA A 77 8.28 -1.82 15.99
CA ALA A 77 8.19 -1.93 17.45
C ALA A 77 8.20 -3.42 17.80
N ASP A 78 9.27 -3.88 18.46
CA ASP A 78 9.50 -5.30 18.75
C ASP A 78 9.31 -6.19 17.51
N ASN A 79 8.32 -7.09 17.53
CA ASN A 79 7.95 -8.01 16.45
C ASN A 79 6.84 -7.48 15.53
N MET A 80 6.46 -6.21 15.67
CA MET A 80 5.41 -5.58 14.88
C MET A 80 6.01 -4.57 13.89
N ARG A 81 5.54 -4.63 12.65
CA ARG A 81 5.80 -3.63 11.61
C ARG A 81 4.48 -3.00 11.20
N ILE A 82 4.40 -1.68 11.36
CA ILE A 82 3.26 -0.87 10.96
C ILE A 82 3.67 -0.07 9.73
N GLU A 83 2.90 -0.16 8.65
CA GLU A 83 3.14 0.60 7.43
C GLU A 83 2.07 1.67 7.26
N PHE A 84 2.48 2.87 6.87
CA PHE A 84 1.58 3.99 6.66
C PHE A 84 2.13 4.91 5.56
N ILE A 85 1.29 5.79 5.02
CA ILE A 85 1.64 6.71 3.94
C ILE A 85 1.83 8.10 4.55
N SER A 86 2.97 8.74 4.27
CA SER A 86 3.19 10.14 4.66
C SER A 86 2.49 11.04 3.63
N ASP A 87 1.17 11.14 3.67
CA ASP A 87 0.34 11.79 2.64
C ASP A 87 0.09 13.30 2.85
N GLY A 88 0.66 13.88 3.90
CA GLY A 88 0.49 15.27 4.31
C GLY A 88 -0.73 15.51 5.19
N THR A 89 -1.56 14.49 5.46
CA THR A 89 -2.69 14.61 6.40
C THR A 89 -2.25 14.26 7.82
N PRO A 90 -2.74 14.96 8.87
CA PRO A 90 -2.43 14.57 10.24
C PRO A 90 -2.97 13.17 10.57
N LEU A 91 -2.09 12.28 11.04
CA LEU A 91 -2.38 10.88 11.28
C LEU A 91 -2.16 10.53 12.75
N THR A 92 -3.12 9.81 13.34
CA THR A 92 -2.95 9.12 14.61
C THR A 92 -2.94 7.62 14.38
N ILE A 93 -1.93 6.95 14.90
CA ILE A 93 -1.78 5.49 14.91
C ILE A 93 -1.95 5.03 16.35
N SER A 94 -2.96 4.19 16.61
CA SER A 94 -3.19 3.62 17.94
C SER A 94 -2.92 2.13 17.92
N ILE A 95 -2.12 1.68 18.87
CA ILE A 95 -1.73 0.28 19.06
C ILE A 95 -2.36 -0.17 20.36
N SER A 96 -3.40 -0.96 20.25
CA SER A 96 -4.14 -1.49 21.40
C SER A 96 -3.33 -2.52 22.18
N ALA A 97 -3.76 -2.86 23.40
CA ALA A 97 -3.08 -3.83 24.26
C ALA A 97 -2.95 -5.23 23.64
N ASP A 98 -3.89 -5.63 22.77
CA ASP A 98 -3.85 -6.89 22.01
C ASP A 98 -3.09 -6.77 20.68
N LYS A 99 -2.33 -5.68 20.51
CA LYS A 99 -1.49 -5.36 19.34
C LYS A 99 -2.28 -5.14 18.04
N ARG A 100 -3.59 -4.90 18.11
CA ARG A 100 -4.33 -4.39 16.93
C ARG A 100 -3.97 -2.93 16.69
N VAL A 101 -3.80 -2.60 15.41
CA VAL A 101 -3.41 -1.27 14.93
C VAL A 101 -4.62 -0.60 14.29
N SER A 102 -4.85 0.67 14.62
CA SER A 102 -5.85 1.51 13.98
C SER A 102 -5.25 2.83 13.50
N PHE A 103 -5.81 3.35 12.41
CA PHE A 103 -5.39 4.59 11.77
C PHE A 103 -6.55 5.58 11.79
N VAL A 104 -6.30 6.78 12.31
CA VAL A 104 -7.27 7.88 12.31
C VAL A 104 -6.61 9.11 11.71
N SER A 105 -7.04 9.51 10.52
CA SER A 105 -6.69 10.80 9.96
C SER A 105 -7.68 11.86 10.41
N LYS A 106 -7.19 13.09 10.64
CA LYS A 106 -8.06 14.25 10.89
C LYS A 106 -8.97 14.57 9.69
N TYR A 107 -8.53 14.23 8.48
CA TYR A 107 -9.24 14.49 7.21
C TYR A 107 -9.33 13.18 6.41
N PRO A 108 -10.20 12.24 6.80
CA PRO A 108 -10.27 10.90 6.21
C PRO A 108 -10.54 10.92 4.70
N GLU A 109 -11.30 11.90 4.20
CA GLU A 109 -11.63 12.06 2.79
C GLU A 109 -10.42 12.42 1.92
N LEU A 110 -9.37 12.98 2.51
CA LEU A 110 -8.13 13.35 1.83
C LEU A 110 -6.99 12.36 2.11
N SER A 111 -7.15 11.48 3.10
CA SER A 111 -6.07 10.62 3.56
C SER A 111 -5.94 9.35 2.71
N LEU A 112 -4.73 9.14 2.20
CA LEU A 112 -4.33 7.89 1.57
C LEU A 112 -4.28 6.75 2.59
N ASN A 113 -4.02 7.02 3.87
CA ASN A 113 -4.11 5.97 4.90
C ASN A 113 -5.54 5.46 5.05
N HIS A 114 -6.53 6.37 5.13
CA HIS A 114 -7.94 5.96 5.19
C HIS A 114 -8.36 5.19 3.93
N ARG A 115 -7.97 5.70 2.76
CA ARG A 115 -8.22 5.01 1.48
C ARG A 115 -7.56 3.63 1.41
N HIS A 116 -6.34 3.50 1.92
CA HIS A 116 -5.62 2.23 1.98
C HIS A 116 -6.29 1.23 2.93
N GLU A 117 -6.83 1.67 4.08
CA GLU A 117 -7.64 0.81 4.94
C GLU A 117 -8.89 0.30 4.23
N ILE A 118 -9.61 1.15 3.50
CA ILE A 118 -10.77 0.75 2.68
C ILE A 118 -10.35 -0.31 1.65
N PHE A 119 -9.24 -0.08 0.94
CA PHE A 119 -8.71 -1.04 -0.04
C PHE A 119 -8.35 -2.40 0.59
N LYS A 120 -7.70 -2.41 1.76
CA LYS A 120 -7.39 -3.64 2.49
C LYS A 120 -8.65 -4.36 2.98
N GLN A 121 -9.61 -3.61 3.51
CA GLN A 121 -10.87 -4.17 3.99
C GLN A 121 -11.65 -4.82 2.85
N ALA A 122 -11.79 -4.14 1.70
CA ALA A 122 -12.47 -4.69 0.54
C ALA A 122 -11.83 -6.00 0.04
N GLN A 123 -10.49 -6.10 0.09
CA GLN A 123 -9.80 -7.36 -0.23
C GLN A 123 -10.04 -8.46 0.80
N ALA A 124 -10.05 -8.12 2.09
CA ALA A 124 -10.31 -9.07 3.16
C ALA A 124 -11.75 -9.60 3.08
N ASP A 125 -12.72 -8.72 2.83
CA ASP A 125 -14.13 -9.07 2.68
C ASP A 125 -14.33 -9.98 1.46
N HIS A 126 -13.76 -9.61 0.31
CA HIS A 126 -13.82 -10.45 -0.89
C HIS A 126 -13.19 -11.83 -0.68
N ARG A 127 -12.03 -11.89 0.00
CA ARG A 127 -11.37 -13.16 0.34
C ARG A 127 -12.27 -14.01 1.23
N ASN A 128 -12.76 -13.46 2.34
CA ASN A 128 -13.58 -14.20 3.30
C ASN A 128 -14.88 -14.72 2.66
N GLN A 129 -15.54 -13.89 1.83
CA GLN A 129 -16.73 -14.29 1.07
C GLN A 129 -16.42 -15.40 0.06
N SER A 130 -15.27 -15.30 -0.63
CA SER A 130 -14.84 -16.29 -1.61
C SER A 130 -14.47 -17.63 -0.96
N GLU A 131 -13.79 -17.60 0.18
CA GLU A 131 -13.45 -18.78 0.98
C GLU A 131 -14.73 -19.49 1.45
N ALA A 132 -15.67 -18.77 2.07
CA ALA A 132 -16.94 -19.34 2.52
C ALA A 132 -17.74 -19.97 1.37
N ARG A 133 -17.72 -19.34 0.18
CA ARG A 133 -18.38 -19.87 -1.01
C ARG A 133 -17.68 -21.11 -1.57
N LEU A 134 -16.35 -21.13 -1.60
CA LEU A 134 -15.59 -22.29 -2.04
C LEU A 134 -15.82 -23.48 -1.12
N ASP A 135 -15.78 -23.26 0.19
CA ASP A 135 -16.06 -24.29 1.20
C ASP A 135 -17.47 -24.87 1.01
N SER A 136 -18.46 -24.01 0.73
CA SER A 136 -19.82 -24.46 0.44
C SER A 136 -19.92 -25.35 -0.80
N ILE A 137 -19.18 -25.03 -1.88
CA ILE A 137 -19.17 -25.83 -3.12
C ILE A 137 -18.50 -27.19 -2.85
N GLN A 138 -17.39 -27.19 -2.12
CA GLN A 138 -16.65 -28.40 -1.78
C GLN A 138 -17.46 -29.33 -0.86
N ASN A 139 -18.13 -28.77 0.15
CA ASN A 139 -19.00 -29.53 1.04
C ASN A 139 -20.23 -30.11 0.34
N ALA A 140 -20.67 -29.50 -0.77
CA ALA A 140 -21.74 -30.01 -1.61
C ALA A 140 -21.29 -31.09 -2.61
N GLY A 141 -20.04 -31.55 -2.53
CA GLY A 141 -19.50 -32.63 -3.38
C GLY A 141 -18.55 -32.16 -4.49
N GLY A 142 -18.24 -30.86 -4.58
CA GLY A 142 -17.18 -30.36 -5.46
C GLY A 142 -17.48 -30.50 -6.96
N ASP A 143 -18.71 -30.22 -7.37
CA ASP A 143 -19.10 -30.24 -8.78
C ASP A 143 -18.18 -29.36 -9.65
N SER A 144 -17.72 -29.93 -10.77
CA SER A 144 -16.72 -29.29 -11.63
C SER A 144 -17.25 -28.04 -12.33
N GLU A 145 -18.54 -28.00 -12.69
CA GLU A 145 -19.15 -26.81 -13.30
C GLU A 145 -19.25 -25.67 -12.27
N ALA A 146 -19.71 -25.99 -11.06
CA ALA A 146 -19.77 -25.03 -9.95
C ALA A 146 -18.40 -24.48 -9.56
N LEU A 147 -17.37 -25.33 -9.50
CA LEU A 147 -15.99 -24.92 -9.23
C LEU A 147 -15.43 -24.02 -10.35
N ASN A 148 -15.61 -24.41 -11.62
CA ASN A 148 -15.17 -23.59 -12.75
C ASN A 148 -15.84 -22.22 -12.76
N LYS A 149 -17.15 -22.18 -12.54
CA LYS A 149 -17.91 -20.93 -12.44
C LYS A 149 -17.41 -20.05 -11.28
N PHE A 150 -17.15 -20.63 -10.12
CA PHE A 150 -16.57 -19.91 -8.98
C PHE A 150 -15.23 -19.27 -9.34
N TYR A 151 -14.30 -20.02 -9.95
CA TYR A 151 -12.97 -19.50 -10.28
C TYR A 151 -13.02 -18.39 -11.33
N GLU A 152 -13.89 -18.51 -12.34
CA GLU A 152 -14.09 -17.46 -13.35
C GLU A 152 -14.65 -16.17 -12.75
N GLU A 153 -15.66 -16.28 -11.87
CA GLU A 153 -16.23 -15.12 -11.17
C GLU A 153 -15.22 -14.48 -10.22
N TYR A 154 -14.47 -15.30 -9.46
CA TYR A 154 -13.41 -14.82 -8.58
C TYR A 154 -12.33 -14.08 -9.36
N ARG A 155 -11.88 -14.64 -10.49
CA ARG A 155 -10.89 -14.01 -11.38
C ARG A 155 -11.41 -12.69 -11.94
N THR A 156 -12.63 -12.67 -12.43
CA THR A 156 -13.25 -11.50 -13.07
C THR A 156 -13.42 -10.35 -12.07
N PHE A 157 -13.94 -10.66 -10.88
CA PHE A 157 -14.09 -9.68 -9.81
C PHE A 157 -12.72 -9.13 -9.38
N THR A 158 -11.78 -10.02 -9.06
CA THR A 158 -10.46 -9.62 -8.56
C THR A 158 -9.73 -8.74 -9.56
N LYS A 159 -9.75 -9.10 -10.85
CA LYS A 159 -9.17 -8.28 -11.92
C LYS A 159 -9.81 -6.90 -11.98
N SER A 160 -11.14 -6.82 -12.01
CA SER A 160 -11.88 -5.54 -12.11
C SER A 160 -11.64 -4.64 -10.91
N PHE A 161 -11.69 -5.21 -9.69
CA PHE A 161 -11.40 -4.51 -8.45
C PHE A 161 -9.99 -3.90 -8.45
N LEU A 162 -8.98 -4.67 -8.84
CA LEU A 162 -7.59 -4.21 -8.86
C LEU A 162 -7.35 -3.14 -9.93
N LEU A 163 -7.94 -3.28 -11.12
CA LEU A 163 -7.85 -2.26 -12.17
C LEU A 163 -8.46 -0.93 -11.72
N ASN A 164 -9.64 -0.95 -11.08
CA ASN A 164 -10.25 0.26 -10.53
C ASN A 164 -9.38 0.87 -9.42
N ALA A 165 -8.84 0.04 -8.52
CA ALA A 165 -7.93 0.51 -7.49
C ALA A 165 -6.67 1.17 -8.06
N ILE A 166 -6.13 0.67 -9.18
CA ILE A 166 -4.99 1.28 -9.87
C ILE A 166 -5.39 2.61 -10.50
N HIS A 167 -6.50 2.64 -11.23
CA HIS A 167 -7.01 3.86 -11.86
C HIS A 167 -7.19 4.99 -10.85
N ASP A 168 -7.84 4.71 -9.72
CA ASP A 168 -8.17 5.72 -8.70
C ASP A 168 -6.96 6.14 -7.85
N ASN A 169 -5.81 5.45 -8.01
CA ASN A 169 -4.61 5.65 -7.20
C ASN A 169 -3.33 5.68 -8.03
N ASN A 170 -3.40 5.99 -9.32
CA ASN A 170 -2.27 5.90 -10.24
C ASN A 170 -1.10 6.87 -9.90
N ASP A 171 -1.32 7.78 -8.96
CA ASP A 171 -0.39 8.79 -8.46
C ASP A 171 0.21 8.45 -7.08
N ASN A 172 -0.11 7.29 -6.50
CA ASN A 172 0.31 6.95 -5.15
C ASN A 172 0.55 5.45 -4.93
N VAL A 173 1.21 5.12 -3.82
CA VAL A 173 1.72 3.77 -3.50
C VAL A 173 0.63 2.69 -3.40
N ILE A 174 -0.65 3.05 -3.26
CA ILE A 174 -1.75 2.07 -3.24
C ILE A 174 -1.84 1.35 -4.60
N CYS A 175 -1.62 2.04 -5.73
CA CYS A 175 -1.64 1.36 -7.03
C CYS A 175 -0.55 0.30 -7.15
N LEU A 176 0.62 0.48 -6.52
CA LEU A 176 1.70 -0.51 -6.54
C LEU A 176 1.28 -1.82 -5.85
N ARG A 177 0.57 -1.73 -4.71
CA ARG A 177 0.00 -2.90 -4.03
C ARG A 177 -1.03 -3.62 -4.91
N ALA A 178 -1.82 -2.86 -5.66
CA ALA A 178 -2.79 -3.42 -6.57
C ALA A 178 -2.12 -4.07 -7.81
N ILE A 179 -1.06 -3.47 -8.34
CA ILE A 179 -0.25 -3.99 -9.46
C ILE A 179 0.39 -5.34 -9.11
N ASP A 180 1.04 -5.44 -7.94
CA ASP A 180 1.69 -6.67 -7.49
C ASP A 180 0.72 -7.86 -7.52
N ARG A 181 -0.53 -7.63 -7.14
CA ARG A 181 -1.58 -8.65 -7.17
C ARG A 181 -2.18 -8.84 -8.56
N LEU A 182 -2.38 -7.77 -9.33
CA LEU A 182 -2.97 -7.81 -10.67
C LEU A 182 -2.14 -8.69 -11.62
N ALA A 183 -0.81 -8.66 -11.47
CA ALA A 183 0.13 -9.45 -12.26
C ALA A 183 -0.16 -10.96 -12.28
N LEU A 184 -0.89 -11.48 -11.28
CA LEU A 184 -1.33 -12.88 -11.23
C LEU A 184 -2.55 -13.20 -12.12
N PHE A 185 -3.25 -12.17 -12.60
CA PHE A 185 -4.54 -12.30 -13.28
C PHE A 185 -4.54 -11.83 -14.74
N VAL A 186 -3.46 -11.17 -15.17
CA VAL A 186 -3.35 -10.53 -16.50
C VAL A 186 -2.12 -11.02 -17.25
N THR A 187 -2.10 -10.84 -18.55
CA THR A 187 -0.93 -11.10 -19.39
C THR A 187 0.10 -9.99 -19.28
N ASP A 188 1.32 -10.24 -19.72
CA ASP A 188 2.40 -9.25 -19.77
C ASP A 188 2.01 -7.98 -20.53
N VAL A 189 1.37 -8.15 -21.69
CA VAL A 189 0.89 -7.02 -22.52
C VAL A 189 -0.17 -6.20 -21.80
N GLN A 190 -1.07 -6.86 -21.07
CA GLN A 190 -2.08 -6.18 -20.26
C GLN A 190 -1.43 -5.45 -19.07
N LEU A 191 -0.42 -6.06 -18.43
CA LEU A 191 0.29 -5.44 -17.34
C LEU A 191 1.10 -4.22 -17.81
N ASP A 192 1.81 -4.31 -18.93
CA ASP A 192 2.54 -3.18 -19.53
C ASP A 192 1.58 -2.01 -19.84
N SER A 193 0.41 -2.30 -20.43
CA SER A 193 -0.62 -1.29 -20.68
C SER A 193 -1.04 -0.57 -19.41
N VAL A 194 -1.18 -1.30 -18.30
CA VAL A 194 -1.51 -0.72 -16.99
C VAL A 194 -0.36 0.14 -16.45
N LEU A 195 0.89 -0.32 -16.55
CA LEU A 195 2.05 0.47 -16.10
C LEU A 195 2.19 1.81 -16.84
N ASN A 196 1.76 1.86 -18.11
CA ASN A 196 1.73 3.09 -18.91
C ASN A 196 0.67 4.11 -18.48
N THR A 197 -0.23 3.76 -17.55
CA THR A 197 -1.25 4.68 -16.99
C THR A 197 -0.81 5.36 -15.69
N LEU A 198 0.34 4.98 -15.15
CA LEU A 198 0.86 5.50 -13.89
C LEU A 198 1.31 6.96 -14.02
N SER A 199 1.16 7.72 -12.93
CA SER A 199 1.70 9.08 -12.89
C SER A 199 3.22 9.06 -13.06
N PRO A 200 3.84 10.16 -13.55
CA PRO A 200 5.29 10.23 -13.71
C PRO A 200 6.07 9.91 -12.42
N GLU A 201 5.57 10.35 -11.27
CA GLU A 201 6.18 10.13 -9.97
C GLU A 201 6.25 8.64 -9.62
N ILE A 202 5.18 7.89 -9.87
CA ILE A 202 5.14 6.45 -9.63
C ILE A 202 5.93 5.70 -10.71
N ALA A 203 5.77 6.07 -11.98
CA ALA A 203 6.47 5.44 -13.10
C ALA A 203 8.00 5.55 -12.99
N SER A 204 8.50 6.64 -12.38
CA SER A 204 9.93 6.88 -12.17
C SER A 204 10.56 6.05 -11.06
N LEU A 205 9.77 5.32 -10.26
CA LEU A 205 10.29 4.45 -9.21
C LEU A 205 11.12 3.32 -9.81
N SER A 206 12.29 3.05 -9.22
CA SER A 206 13.23 2.03 -9.73
C SER A 206 12.64 0.62 -9.76
N SER A 207 11.69 0.30 -8.89
CA SER A 207 10.93 -0.96 -8.94
C SER A 207 10.02 -1.04 -10.16
N VAL A 208 9.30 0.04 -10.48
CA VAL A 208 8.38 0.12 -11.61
C VAL A 208 9.15 0.10 -12.94
N ALA A 209 10.21 0.90 -13.05
CA ALA A 209 11.07 0.92 -14.22
C ALA A 209 11.68 -0.47 -14.51
N ARG A 210 12.16 -1.18 -13.49
CA ARG A 210 12.68 -2.55 -13.65
C ARG A 210 11.59 -3.54 -14.07
N LEU A 211 10.40 -3.44 -13.49
CA LEU A 211 9.27 -4.28 -13.87
C LEU A 211 8.92 -4.07 -15.34
N LYS A 212 8.87 -2.82 -15.81
CA LYS A 212 8.58 -2.48 -17.20
C LYS A 212 9.61 -3.08 -18.16
N ILE A 213 10.91 -2.89 -17.89
CA ILE A 213 11.99 -3.49 -18.70
C ILE A 213 11.86 -5.02 -18.77
N ASN A 214 11.57 -5.67 -17.63
CA ASN A 214 11.38 -7.12 -17.60
C ASN A 214 10.18 -7.56 -18.44
N LEU A 215 9.08 -6.81 -18.42
CA LEU A 215 7.90 -7.11 -19.24
C LEU A 215 8.18 -6.94 -20.72
N GLU A 216 8.82 -5.84 -21.11
CA GLU A 216 9.22 -5.57 -22.50
C GLU A 216 10.06 -6.72 -23.07
N ASN A 217 11.05 -7.20 -22.29
CA ASN A 217 11.88 -8.34 -22.70
C ASN A 217 11.06 -9.62 -22.90
N ARG A 218 10.17 -9.97 -21.95
CA ARG A 218 9.34 -11.18 -22.07
C ARG A 218 8.36 -11.12 -23.23
N ILE A 219 7.80 -9.94 -23.50
CA ILE A 219 6.92 -9.71 -24.65
C ILE A 219 7.70 -9.92 -25.95
N GLN A 220 8.89 -9.32 -26.07
CA GLN A 220 9.74 -9.46 -27.25
C GLN A 220 10.19 -10.91 -27.48
N GLU A 221 10.56 -11.63 -26.42
CA GLU A 221 10.91 -13.05 -26.47
C GLU A 221 9.74 -13.90 -26.95
N ALA A 222 8.53 -13.66 -26.43
CA ALA A 222 7.33 -14.39 -26.83
C ALA A 222 6.96 -14.15 -28.30
N ASP A 223 7.09 -12.91 -28.80
CA ASP A 223 6.81 -12.59 -30.19
C ASP A 223 7.86 -13.16 -31.15
N SER A 224 9.13 -13.15 -30.75
CA SER A 224 10.21 -13.81 -31.50
C SER A 224 10.00 -15.33 -31.59
N ALA A 225 9.56 -15.96 -30.50
CA ALA A 225 9.26 -17.40 -30.46
C ALA A 225 8.09 -17.77 -31.38
N LYS A 226 7.04 -16.94 -31.46
CA LYS A 226 5.92 -17.14 -32.41
C LYS A 226 6.39 -17.02 -33.86
N ALA A 227 7.25 -16.05 -34.17
CA ALA A 227 7.77 -15.85 -35.52
C ALA A 227 8.71 -16.98 -35.99
N ALA A 228 9.33 -17.71 -35.06
CA ALA A 228 10.23 -18.83 -35.36
C ALA A 228 9.53 -20.19 -35.53
N GLN A 229 8.22 -20.29 -35.28
CA GLN A 229 7.48 -21.53 -35.54
C GLN A 229 7.18 -21.66 -37.05
N PRO A 230 7.59 -22.77 -37.72
CA PRO A 230 7.29 -22.97 -39.13
C PRO A 230 5.78 -23.07 -39.34
N ALA A 231 5.26 -22.38 -40.36
CA ALA A 231 3.85 -22.47 -40.76
C ALA A 231 3.50 -23.94 -41.03
N GLN A 232 2.62 -24.52 -40.21
CA GLN A 232 2.01 -25.83 -40.44
C GLN A 232 0.88 -25.72 -41.45
#